data_AF-A0A523P9A2-F1
#
_entry.id   AF-A0A523P9A2-F1
#
_cell.length_a   1.000
_cell.length_b   1.000
_cell.length_c   1.000
_cell.angle_alpha   90.00
_cell.angle_beta   90.00
_cell.angle_gamma   90.00
#
_symmetry.space_group_name_H-M   'P 1'
#
loop_
_entity.id
_entity.type
_entity.pdbx_description
1 polymer ?
#
loop_
_entity_poly.entity_id
_entity_poly.type
_entity_poly.pdbx_seq_one_letter_code
_entity_poly.pdbx_strand_id
1 'polypeptide(L)'
;MLVGGVAVDWLAATGVINRLIGAAVTMEQFGLCQQYRQAVEQGRIRVEEISESVLLARLGAGARNLPFLPTRGAIGTDLIKVTVIET
;
A
#
# COMPACT_ATOMS: atom_id res chain seq x y z
N MET A 1 -1.19 -9.58 -7.71
CA MET A 1 -1.03 -8.63 -6.60
C MET A 1 0.34 -8.01 -6.64
N LEU A 2 0.43 -6.67 -6.53
CA LEU A 2 1.71 -5.96 -6.56
C LEU A 2 2.36 -5.78 -5.18
N VAL A 3 1.59 -6.00 -4.11
CA VAL A 3 2.06 -5.94 -2.72
C VAL A 3 2.06 -7.35 -2.13
N GLY A 4 3.20 -7.77 -1.57
CA GLY A 4 3.37 -9.11 -1.02
C GLY A 4 2.81 -9.26 0.39
N GLY A 5 2.26 -10.43 0.72
CA GLY A 5 1.74 -10.73 2.06
C GLY A 5 2.81 -11.10 3.10
N VAL A 6 3.46 -12.24 2.89
CA VAL A 6 4.40 -12.84 3.88
C VAL A 6 5.55 -11.90 4.22
N ALA A 7 6.17 -11.29 3.22
CA ALA A 7 7.28 -10.37 3.43
C ALA A 7 6.86 -9.14 4.26
N VAL A 8 5.68 -8.57 3.98
CA VAL A 8 5.16 -7.42 4.75
C VAL A 8 4.82 -7.83 6.18
N ASP A 9 4.23 -9.01 6.38
CA ASP A 9 3.90 -9.51 7.72
C ASP A 9 5.15 -9.75 8.57
N TRP A 10 6.23 -10.31 8.00
CA TRP A 10 7.51 -10.50 8.69
C TRP A 10 8.20 -9.17 9.03
N LEU A 11 8.16 -8.20 8.11
CA LEU A 11 8.68 -6.85 8.38
C LEU A 11 7.87 -6.15 9.47
N ALA A 12 6.54 -6.33 9.50
CA ALA A 12 5.69 -5.79 10.55
C ALA A 12 5.95 -6.46 11.91
N ALA A 13 6.20 -7.78 11.93
CA ALA A 13 6.51 -8.55 13.14
C ALA A 13 7.80 -8.06 13.82
N THR A 14 8.81 -7.70 13.01
CA THR A 14 10.09 -7.18 13.52
C THR A 14 10.04 -5.70 13.88
N GLY A 15 8.98 -4.98 13.47
CA GLY A 15 8.83 -3.55 13.76
C GLY A 15 9.76 -2.63 12.96
N VAL A 16 10.38 -3.13 11.88
CA VAL A 16 11.35 -2.35 11.08
C VAL A 16 10.68 -1.44 10.05
N ILE A 17 9.39 -1.61 9.80
CA ILE A 17 8.59 -0.74 8.93
C ILE A 17 7.61 0.10 9.76
N ASN A 18 7.41 1.36 9.35
CA ASN A 18 6.47 2.30 9.97
C ASN A 18 5.47 2.89 8.95
N ARG A 19 5.63 2.58 7.66
CA ARG A 19 4.76 3.03 6.57
C ARG A 19 4.65 1.96 5.50
N LEU A 20 3.44 1.78 4.96
CA LEU A 20 3.19 0.94 3.79
C LEU A 20 2.36 1.73 2.77
N ILE A 21 2.77 1.72 1.51
CA ILE A 21 1.98 2.23 0.37
C ILE A 21 1.55 1.03 -0.45
N GLY A 22 0.24 0.81 -0.61
CA GLY A 22 -0.24 -0.40 -1.26
C GLY A 22 -1.76 -0.46 -1.43
N ALA A 23 -2.21 -1.49 -2.15
CA ALA A 23 -3.64 -1.73 -2.36
C ALA A 23 -4.24 -2.65 -1.31
N ALA A 24 -3.61 -3.81 -1.10
CA ALA A 24 -4.02 -4.76 -0.07
C ALA A 24 -2.84 -5.68 0.26
N VAL A 25 -2.87 -6.25 1.46
CA VAL A 25 -1.87 -7.19 1.97
C VAL A 25 -2.60 -8.45 2.42
N THR A 26 -2.29 -9.59 1.82
CA THR A 26 -2.93 -10.87 2.09
C THR A 26 -1.93 -12.01 1.94
N MET A 27 -2.10 -13.08 2.72
CA MET A 27 -1.36 -14.33 2.50
C MET A 27 -2.11 -15.29 1.58
N GLU A 28 -3.09 -14.80 0.81
CA GLU A 28 -3.90 -15.58 -0.13
C GLU A 28 -4.53 -16.80 0.57
N GLN A 29 -4.09 -18.02 0.25
CA GLN A 29 -4.61 -19.25 0.83
C GLN A 29 -4.29 -19.41 2.33
N PHE A 30 -3.29 -18.70 2.85
CA PHE A 30 -2.89 -18.76 4.26
C PHE A 30 -3.64 -17.75 5.14
N GLY A 31 -4.53 -16.93 4.56
CA GLY A 31 -5.40 -16.02 5.28
C GLY A 31 -4.81 -14.63 5.55
N LEU A 32 -5.13 -14.07 6.72
CA LEU A 32 -4.77 -12.68 7.08
C LEU A 32 -3.31 -12.55 7.51
N CYS A 33 -2.70 -11.42 7.15
CA CYS A 33 -1.41 -10.99 7.68
C CYS A 33 -1.60 -10.44 9.11
N GLN A 34 -1.49 -11.32 10.11
CA GLN A 34 -1.84 -11.01 11.50
C GLN A 34 -0.92 -9.95 12.12
N GLN A 35 0.38 -10.03 11.87
CA GLN A 35 1.37 -9.11 12.45
C GLN A 35 1.25 -7.73 11.83
N TYR A 36 1.07 -7.67 10.51
CA TYR A 36 0.77 -6.44 9.78
C TYR A 36 -0.52 -5.80 10.29
N ARG A 37 -1.62 -6.56 10.35
CA ARG A 37 -2.92 -6.07 10.83
C ARG A 37 -2.82 -5.47 12.23
N GLN A 38 -2.24 -6.21 13.17
CA GLN A 38 -2.05 -5.73 14.55
C GLN A 38 -1.20 -4.46 14.60
N ALA A 39 -0.13 -4.38 13.80
CA ALA A 39 0.73 -3.21 13.75
C ALA A 39 0.01 -1.97 13.19
N VAL A 40 -0.88 -2.15 12.20
CA VAL A 40 -1.73 -1.07 11.67
C VAL A 40 -2.78 -0.64 12.69
N GLU A 41 -3.51 -1.58 13.30
CA GLU A 41 -4.54 -1.30 14.31
C GLU A 41 -3.96 -0.60 15.56
N GLN A 42 -2.70 -0.87 15.90
CA GLN A 42 -1.98 -0.21 17.00
C GLN A 42 -1.32 1.12 16.58
N GLY A 43 -1.46 1.55 15.32
CA GLY A 43 -0.86 2.78 14.80
C GLY A 43 0.66 2.75 14.63
N ARG A 44 1.31 1.57 14.74
CA ARG A 44 2.75 1.41 14.51
C ARG A 44 3.11 1.52 13.03
N ILE A 45 2.19 1.14 12.14
CA ILE A 45 2.34 1.28 10.68
C ILE A 45 1.25 2.20 10.15
N ARG A 46 1.66 3.28 9.47
CA ARG A 46 0.73 4.11 8.68
C ARG A 46 0.54 3.52 7.29
N VAL A 47 -0.72 3.34 6.89
CA VAL A 47 -1.08 2.79 5.58
C VAL A 47 -1.54 3.91 4.67
N GLU A 48 -0.90 4.02 3.51
CA GLU A 48 -1.38 4.82 2.38
C GLU A 48 -2.02 3.87 1.38
N GLU A 49 -3.35 3.78 1.46
CA GLU A 49 -4.12 2.89 0.59
C GLU A 49 -4.29 3.51 -0.80
N ILE A 50 -3.82 2.80 -1.82
CA ILE A 50 -3.97 3.19 -3.23
C ILE A 50 -4.37 1.97 -4.06
N SER A 51 -5.15 2.16 -5.13
CA SER A 51 -5.47 1.02 -5.99
C SER A 51 -4.23 0.52 -6.74
N GLU A 52 -4.23 -0.75 -7.14
CA GLU A 52 -3.11 -1.34 -7.88
C GLU A 52 -2.82 -0.59 -9.18
N SER A 53 -3.86 -0.06 -9.84
CA SER A 53 -3.69 0.76 -11.05
C SER A 53 -3.05 2.12 -10.79
N VAL A 54 -3.25 2.71 -9.61
CA VAL A 54 -2.51 3.92 -9.18
C VAL A 54 -1.05 3.56 -8.86
N LEU A 55 -0.82 2.46 -8.14
CA LEU A 55 0.53 2.00 -7.83
C LEU A 55 1.35 1.71 -9.10
N LEU A 56 0.74 1.04 -10.08
CA LEU A 56 1.35 0.79 -11.39
C LEU A 56 1.69 2.09 -12.13
N ALA A 57 0.79 3.08 -12.12
CA ALA A 57 1.05 4.38 -12.72
C ALA A 57 2.22 5.11 -12.04
N ARG A 58 2.30 5.09 -10.70
CA ARG A 58 3.39 5.73 -9.94
C ARG A 58 4.74 5.06 -10.23
N LEU A 59 4.81 3.73 -10.15
CA LEU A 59 6.04 2.98 -10.47
C LEU A 59 6.44 3.17 -11.94
N GLY A 60 5.45 3.13 -12.84
CA GLY A 60 5.65 3.33 -14.27
C GLY A 60 6.16 4.73 -14.63
N ALA A 61 5.73 5.77 -13.91
CA ALA A 61 6.22 7.13 -14.04
C ALA A 61 7.68 7.23 -13.59
N GLY A 62 8.00 6.69 -12.41
CA GLY A 62 9.37 6.65 -11.89
C GLY A 62 10.35 5.92 -12.81
N ALA A 63 9.95 4.76 -13.34
CA ALA A 63 10.75 3.98 -14.28
C ALA A 63 11.04 4.72 -15.60
N ARG A 64 10.19 5.68 -15.98
CA ARG A 64 10.33 6.49 -17.21
C ARG A 64 10.87 7.89 -16.94
N ASN A 65 11.26 8.19 -15.70
CA ASN A 65 11.66 9.53 -15.27
C ASN A 65 10.63 10.61 -15.62
N LEU A 66 9.34 10.29 -15.47
CA LEU A 66 8.22 11.20 -15.67
C LEU A 66 7.68 11.67 -14.32
N PRO A 67 7.18 12.92 -14.23
CA PRO A 67 6.62 13.44 -12.98
C PRO A 67 5.30 12.75 -12.59
N PHE A 68 4.53 12.23 -13.55
CA PHE A 68 3.31 11.48 -13.31
C PHE A 68 2.91 10.62 -14.53
N LEU A 69 1.99 9.68 -14.31
CA LEU A 69 1.24 8.99 -15.37
C LEU A 69 -0.27 9.05 -15.07
N PRO A 70 -1.13 9.29 -16.07
CA PRO A 70 -2.57 9.36 -15.85
C PRO A 70 -3.15 7.97 -15.58
N THR A 71 -4.13 7.91 -14.68
CA THR A 71 -4.91 6.70 -14.38
C THR A 71 -6.31 7.07 -13.92
N ARG A 72 -7.29 6.21 -14.20
CA ARG A 72 -8.66 6.32 -13.65
C ARG A 72 -8.81 5.58 -12.33
N GLY A 73 -7.74 4.95 -11.85
CA GLY A 73 -7.73 3.97 -10.77
C GLY A 73 -8.27 4.41 -9.40
N ALA A 74 -8.43 5.72 -9.17
CA ALA A 74 -8.97 6.26 -7.93
C ALA A 74 -10.31 6.99 -8.11
N ILE A 75 -10.74 7.25 -9.36
CA ILE A 75 -11.91 8.09 -9.64
C ILE A 75 -13.19 7.36 -9.18
N GLY A 76 -14.02 8.05 -8.39
CA GLY A 76 -15.26 7.49 -7.83
C GLY A 76 -15.07 6.62 -6.60
N THR A 77 -13.84 6.55 -6.06
CA THR A 77 -13.52 5.80 -4.83
C THR A 77 -13.20 6.76 -3.68
N ASP A 78 -13.25 6.26 -2.44
CA ASP A 78 -12.77 7.01 -1.28
C ASP A 78 -11.24 7.10 -1.21
N LEU A 79 -10.50 6.40 -2.07
CA LEU A 79 -9.03 6.43 -2.08
C LEU A 79 -8.49 7.86 -2.27
N ILE A 80 -9.20 8.72 -3.02
CA ILE A 80 -8.81 10.12 -3.19
C ILE A 80 -8.82 10.87 -1.85
N LYS A 81 -9.76 10.57 -0.95
CA LYS A 81 -9.86 11.22 0.36
C LYS A 81 -8.79 10.72 1.33
N VAL A 82 -8.46 9.43 1.25
CA VAL A 82 -7.50 8.78 2.16
C VAL A 82 -6.05 9.02 1.73
N THR A 83 -5.79 9.27 0.44
CA THR A 83 -4.44 9.46 -0.12
C THR A 83 -3.97 10.93 -0.07
N VAL A 84 -4.74 11.88 0.49
CA VAL A 84 -4.33 13.30 0.48
C VAL A 84 -3.02 13.44 1.26
N ILE A 85 -1.97 13.78 0.51
CA ILE A 85 -0.61 14.01 0.99
C ILE A 85 -0.65 15.29 1.82
N GLU A 86 -0.78 15.17 3.15
CA GLU A 86 -0.32 16.25 4.03
C GLU A 86 1.18 16.39 3.78
N THR A 87 1.53 17.51 3.14
CA THR A 87 2.90 17.93 2.87
C THR A 87 3.42 18.73 4.04
#